data_AF-J3CBE7-F1
#
_entry.id   AF-J3CBE7-F1
#
_cell.length_a   1.000
_cell.length_b   1.000
_cell.length_c   1.000
_cell.angle_alpha   90.00
_cell.angle_beta   90.00
_cell.angle_gamma   90.00
#
_symmetry.space_group_name_H-M   'P 1'
#
loop_
_entity.id
_entity.type
_entity.pdbx_description
1 polymer ?
#
loop_
_entity_poly.entity_id
_entity_poly.type
_entity_poly.pdbx_seq_one_letter_code
_entity_poly.pdbx_strand_id
1 'polypeptide(L)'
;MQVQSPVATETALIAKLNELYINLRLKDYLITTYTYDPLIGITSITPPSGIREVYIYDTAGRLQEIRQDSKTGKLLKEFKYNYKN
;
A
#
# COMPACT_ATOMS: atom_id res chain seq x y z
N MET A 1 -20.48 -10.63 26.30
CA MET A 1 -20.02 -11.26 25.05
C MET A 1 -19.09 -10.25 24.39
N GLN A 2 -17.78 -10.42 24.47
CA GLN A 2 -16.86 -9.50 23.81
C GLN A 2 -16.94 -9.76 22.31
N VAL A 3 -17.47 -8.79 21.56
CA VAL A 3 -17.41 -8.77 20.11
C VAL A 3 -15.93 -8.61 19.74
N GLN A 4 -15.31 -9.72 19.37
CA GLN A 4 -14.00 -9.72 18.73
C GLN A 4 -14.12 -8.80 17.50
N SER A 5 -13.48 -7.63 17.57
CA SER A 5 -13.36 -6.78 16.39
C SER A 5 -12.68 -7.62 15.31
N PRO A 6 -13.21 -7.70 14.07
CA PRO A 6 -12.52 -8.41 13.01
C PRO A 6 -11.12 -7.84 12.92
N VAL A 7 -10.10 -8.70 12.93
CA VAL A 7 -8.71 -8.26 12.78
C VAL A 7 -8.66 -7.43 11.51
N ALA A 8 -8.53 -6.12 11.65
CA ALA A 8 -8.52 -5.20 10.53
C ALA A 8 -7.20 -5.42 9.79
N THR A 9 -7.23 -6.25 8.76
CA THR A 9 -6.06 -6.52 7.94
C THR A 9 -5.96 -5.46 6.85
N GLU A 10 -4.74 -5.12 6.46
CA GLU A 10 -4.50 -4.24 5.33
C GLU A 10 -5.21 -4.75 4.06
N THR A 11 -5.22 -6.08 3.84
CA THR A 11 -5.92 -6.70 2.72
C THR A 11 -7.41 -6.35 2.68
N ALA A 12 -8.09 -6.37 3.83
CA ALA A 12 -9.50 -6.00 3.92
C ALA A 12 -9.71 -4.49 3.63
N LEU A 13 -8.80 -3.64 4.10
CA LEU A 13 -8.81 -2.20 3.79
C LEU A 13 -8.61 -1.95 2.30
N ILE A 14 -7.62 -2.60 1.66
CA ILE A 14 -7.34 -2.48 0.22
C ILE A 14 -8.57 -2.91 -0.59
N ALA A 15 -9.28 -3.97 -0.19
CA ALA A 15 -10.51 -4.39 -0.85
C ALA A 15 -11.59 -3.29 -0.81
N LYS A 16 -11.77 -2.62 0.34
CA LYS A 16 -12.71 -1.50 0.48
C LYS A 16 -12.28 -0.25 -0.28
N LEU A 17 -11.00 0.04 -0.34
CA LEU A 17 -10.47 1.13 -1.18
C LEU A 17 -10.68 0.84 -2.67
N ASN A 18 -10.59 -0.42 -3.09
CA ASN A 18 -10.91 -0.82 -4.46
C ASN A 18 -12.41 -0.65 -4.77
N GLU A 19 -13.31 -1.01 -3.85
CA GLU A 19 -14.76 -0.74 -3.98
C GLU A 19 -15.05 0.77 -4.15
N LEU A 20 -14.33 1.63 -3.42
CA LEU A 20 -14.43 3.08 -3.56
C LEU A 20 -13.98 3.54 -4.95
N TYR A 21 -12.85 3.02 -5.44
CA TYR A 21 -12.25 3.38 -6.72
C TYR A 21 -13.15 3.03 -7.91
N ILE A 22 -13.82 1.87 -7.89
CA ILE A 22 -14.71 1.42 -8.98
C ILE A 22 -16.13 1.99 -8.87
N ASN A 23 -16.42 2.82 -7.87
CA ASN A 23 -17.75 3.34 -7.65
C ASN A 23 -18.16 4.29 -8.79
N LEU A 24 -19.20 3.90 -9.53
CA LEU A 24 -19.70 4.65 -10.69
C LEU A 24 -20.09 6.10 -10.37
N ARG A 25 -20.45 6.41 -9.12
CA ARG A 25 -20.78 7.77 -8.68
C ARG A 25 -19.55 8.67 -8.55
N LEU A 26 -18.35 8.08 -8.52
CA LEU A 26 -17.08 8.76 -8.33
C LEU A 26 -16.19 8.71 -9.59
N LYS A 27 -16.69 8.17 -10.70
CA LYS A 27 -15.93 7.99 -11.95
C LYS A 27 -15.30 9.27 -12.52
N ASP A 28 -15.90 10.42 -12.22
CA ASP A 28 -15.47 11.73 -12.71
C ASP A 28 -14.47 12.42 -11.74
N TYR A 29 -14.08 11.73 -10.66
CA TYR A 29 -13.15 12.23 -9.65
C TYR A 29 -11.83 11.46 -9.70
N LEU A 30 -10.72 12.20 -9.60
CA LEU A 30 -9.40 11.62 -9.45
C LEU A 30 -9.16 11.29 -7.98
N ILE A 31 -9.10 9.99 -7.66
CA ILE A 31 -8.91 9.49 -6.29
C ILE A 31 -7.52 8.87 -6.18
N THR A 32 -6.78 9.29 -5.17
CA THR A 32 -5.55 8.60 -4.73
C THR A 32 -5.79 8.00 -3.36
N THR A 33 -5.51 6.72 -3.19
CA THR A 33 -5.64 6.03 -1.89
C THR A 33 -4.27 5.70 -1.32
N TYR A 34 -4.14 5.81 0.00
CA TYR A 34 -2.92 5.48 0.74
C TYR A 34 -3.25 4.48 1.85
N THR A 35 -2.42 3.46 2.03
CA THR A 35 -2.43 2.60 3.22
C THR A 35 -1.14 2.76 3.99
N TYR A 36 -1.21 2.55 5.31
CA TYR A 36 -0.10 2.73 6.23
C TYR A 36 -0.04 1.58 7.23
N ASP A 37 1.18 1.20 7.59
CA ASP A 37 1.46 0.42 8.80
C ASP A 37 2.01 1.38 9.87
N PRO A 38 1.35 1.49 11.05
CA PRO A 38 1.80 2.37 12.12
C PRO A 38 3.28 2.17 12.45
N LEU A 39 4.00 3.28 12.64
CA LEU A 39 5.43 3.33 12.97
C LEU A 39 6.40 2.83 11.88
N ILE A 40 5.92 2.27 10.76
CA ILE A 40 6.75 1.87 9.61
C ILE A 40 6.64 2.90 8.50
N GLY A 41 5.42 3.18 8.02
CA GLY A 41 5.19 4.11 6.92
C GLY A 41 4.09 3.69 5.96
N ILE A 42 4.12 4.27 4.75
CA ILE A 42 3.19 3.96 3.66
C ILE A 42 3.43 2.54 3.19
N THR A 43 2.38 1.74 3.07
CA THR A 43 2.46 0.37 2.55
C THR A 43 1.95 0.26 1.12
N SER A 44 0.97 1.08 0.73
CA SER A 44 0.56 1.18 -0.67
C SER A 44 0.03 2.57 -1.06
N ILE A 45 0.19 2.89 -2.34
CA ILE A 45 -0.39 4.06 -2.98
C ILE A 45 -1.10 3.59 -4.25
N THR A 46 -2.37 3.94 -4.41
CA THR A 46 -3.10 3.74 -5.68
C THR A 46 -3.46 5.11 -6.24
N PRO A 47 -2.72 5.63 -7.23
CA PRO A 47 -3.05 6.87 -7.93
C PRO A 47 -4.29 6.71 -8.83
N PRO A 48 -4.81 7.82 -9.41
CA PRO A 48 -5.97 7.78 -10.30
C PRO A 48 -5.75 7.00 -11.61
N SER A 49 -4.51 6.61 -11.93
CA SER A 49 -4.22 5.71 -13.04
C SER A 49 -4.59 4.25 -12.74
N GLY A 50 -4.85 3.91 -11.47
CA GLY A 50 -5.22 2.58 -11.01
C GLY A 50 -4.04 1.62 -10.79
N ILE A 51 -2.82 2.00 -11.19
CA ILE A 51 -1.64 1.15 -11.02
C ILE A 51 -1.14 1.32 -9.58
N ARG A 52 -1.34 0.31 -8.74
CA ARG A 52 -0.95 0.37 -7.33
C ARG A 52 0.56 0.21 -7.18
N GLU A 53 1.15 1.06 -6.36
CA GLU A 53 2.52 0.91 -5.86
C GLU A 53 2.48 0.30 -4.45
N VAL A 54 3.33 -0.68 -4.20
CA VAL A 54 3.50 -1.37 -2.92
C VAL A 54 4.90 -1.12 -2.42
N TYR A 55 5.00 -0.60 -1.20
CA TYR A 55 6.22 -0.15 -0.55
C TYR A 55 6.69 -1.23 0.42
N ILE A 56 7.91 -1.72 0.22
CA ILE A 56 8.49 -2.83 0.98
C ILE A 56 9.70 -2.31 1.74
N TYR A 57 9.72 -2.56 3.04
CA TYR A 57 10.76 -2.11 3.95
C TYR A 57 11.67 -3.26 4.34
N ASP A 58 12.93 -2.94 4.58
CA ASP A 58 13.87 -3.87 5.20
C ASP A 58 13.61 -4.04 6.70
N THR A 59 14.36 -4.92 7.34
CA THR A 59 14.25 -5.19 8.79
C THR A 59 14.63 -4.00 9.68
N ALA A 60 15.28 -2.97 9.12
CA ALA A 60 15.60 -1.73 9.82
C ALA A 60 14.56 -0.62 9.59
N GLY A 61 13.43 -0.93 8.93
CA GLY A 61 12.35 0.00 8.67
C GLY A 61 12.65 1.02 7.57
N ARG A 62 13.64 0.74 6.71
CA ARG A 62 13.99 1.61 5.57
C ARG A 62 13.35 1.08 4.30
N LEU A 63 12.96 1.98 3.40
CA LEU A 63 12.36 1.58 2.13
C LEU A 63 13.37 0.80 1.30
N GLN A 64 13.08 -0.46 1.00
CA GLN A 64 13.96 -1.35 0.25
C GLN A 64 13.52 -1.46 -1.21
N GLU A 65 12.22 -1.64 -1.45
CA GLU A 65 11.66 -1.83 -2.78
C GLU A 65 10.32 -1.12 -2.94
N ILE A 66 10.03 -0.71 -4.17
CA ILE A 66 8.67 -0.36 -4.61
C ILE A 66 8.31 -1.32 -5.74
N ARG A 67 7.16 -1.97 -5.61
CA ARG A 67 6.65 -2.93 -6.59
C ARG A 67 5.26 -2.58 -7.08
N GLN A 68 4.93 -3.04 -8.27
CA GLN A 68 3.62 -2.86 -8.88
C GLN A 68 2.63 -3.92 -8.37
N ASP A 69 1.43 -3.49 -7.98
CA ASP A 69 0.25 -4.27 -7.60
C ASP A 69 0.37 -5.18 -6.37
N SER A 70 1.52 -5.82 -6.14
CA SER A 70 1.74 -6.70 -4.98
C SER A 70 3.19 -6.70 -4.52
N LYS A 71 3.43 -7.26 -3.33
CA LYS A 71 4.79 -7.45 -2.78
C LYS A 71 5.67 -8.40 -3.61
N THR A 72 5.09 -9.13 -4.56
CA THR A 72 5.79 -10.03 -5.48
C THR A 72 5.69 -9.58 -6.94
N GLY A 73 5.02 -8.45 -7.20
CA GLY A 73 4.84 -7.93 -8.54
C GLY A 73 6.10 -7.33 -9.14
N LYS A 74 5.94 -6.65 -10.27
CA LYS A 74 7.04 -6.04 -11.03
C LYS A 74 7.81 -5.06 -10.13
N LEU A 75 9.13 -5.21 -10.07
CA LEU A 75 10.01 -4.26 -9.40
C LEU A 75 9.98 -2.93 -10.15
N LEU A 76 9.63 -1.85 -9.45
CA LEU A 76 9.62 -0.49 -9.98
C LEU A 76 10.87 0.27 -9.55
N LYS A 77 11.24 0.16 -8.27
CA LYS A 77 12.44 0.79 -7.70
C LYS A 77 13.05 -0.10 -6.62
N GLU A 78 14.36 -0.07 -6.49
CA GLU A 78 15.14 -0.73 -5.43
C GLU A 78 16.10 0.29 -4.81
N PHE A 79 16.24 0.25 -3.49
CA PHE A 79 17.12 1.12 -2.71
C PHE A 79 18.18 0.28 -1.99
N LYS A 80 19.45 0.69 -2.12
CA LYS A 80 20.59 0.04 -1.45
C LYS A 80 21.30 1.04 -0.57
N TYR A 81 21.46 0.69 0.70
CA TYR A 81 22.09 1.53 1.70
C TYR A 81 23.44 0.95 2.09
N ASN A 82 24.52 1.63 1.73
CA ASN A 82 25.89 1.25 2.10
C ASN A 82 26.38 2.16 3.22
N TYR A 83 26.80 1.58 4.34
CA TYR A 83 27.45 2.32 5.41
C TYR A 83 28.97 2.17 5.29
N LYS A 84 29.68 3.28 5.49
CA LYS A 84 31.12 3.23 5.80
C LYS A 84 31.24 2.99 7.29
N ASN A 85 31.92 1.91 7.66
CA ASN A 85 32.43 1.69 9.01
C ASN A 85 33.77 2.39 9.18
#